data_AF-A0A846QJM3-F1
#
_entry.id   AF-A0A846QJM3-F1
#
_cell.length_a   1.000
_cell.length_b   1.000
_cell.length_c   1.000
_cell.angle_alpha   90.00
_cell.angle_beta   90.00
_cell.angle_gamma   90.00
#
_symmetry.space_group_name_H-M   'P 1'
#
loop_
_entity.id
_entity.type
_entity.pdbx_description
1 polymer ?
#
loop_
_entity_poly.entity_id
_entity_poly.type
_entity_poly.pdbx_seq_one_letter_code
_entity_poly.pdbx_strand_id
1 'polypeptide(L)'
;MSNISQHNTAAPRRIVLAVTGASGMPYAATLARALGERPDIELHCIVSNAAGKVLELETGAGVEAITAHAHRAYTQDDIGAGPASGSWRHDGMIVCPCSMATLAAIASGVGTNLIHRAADVTLKERRRLVLVTRETPLGRIHIENMLRAEQAGAIIMPPCPGFYLQPQSVQELVNQFCGRVLDMLNVPHALSGRWEG
;
A
#
# COMPACT_ATOMS: atom_id res chain seq x y z
N MET A 1 -41.36 23.20 -4.37
CA MET A 1 -41.10 22.14 -3.38
C MET A 1 -39.78 21.50 -3.77
N SER A 2 -38.81 21.64 -2.88
CA SER A 2 -37.38 21.40 -3.06
C SER A 2 -37.06 19.93 -3.36
N ASN A 3 -36.40 19.69 -4.50
CA ASN A 3 -35.69 18.44 -4.77
C ASN A 3 -34.46 18.39 -3.87
N ILE A 4 -34.57 17.70 -2.74
CA ILE A 4 -33.41 17.28 -1.96
C ILE A 4 -32.76 16.16 -2.74
N SER A 5 -31.62 16.46 -3.39
CA SER A 5 -30.74 15.44 -3.93
C SER A 5 -30.30 14.54 -2.79
N GLN A 6 -30.75 13.28 -2.82
CA GLN A 6 -30.25 12.24 -1.94
C GLN A 6 -28.77 12.04 -2.26
N HIS A 7 -27.88 12.67 -1.47
CA HIS A 7 -26.49 12.23 -1.40
C HIS A 7 -26.52 10.80 -0.86
N ASN A 8 -26.27 9.83 -1.73
CA ASN A 8 -26.01 8.46 -1.34
C ASN A 8 -24.69 8.45 -0.56
N THR A 9 -24.74 8.60 0.76
CA THR A 9 -23.58 8.53 1.65
C THR A 9 -23.23 7.07 1.88
N ALA A 10 -22.67 6.41 0.85
CA ALA A 10 -22.00 5.13 1.06
C ALA A 10 -20.90 5.34 2.12
N ALA A 11 -20.75 4.39 3.05
CA ALA A 11 -19.67 4.44 4.03
C ALA A 11 -18.31 4.57 3.31
N PRO A 12 -17.37 5.36 3.86
CA PRO A 12 -16.08 5.58 3.21
C PRO A 12 -15.35 4.25 3.01
N ARG A 13 -14.64 4.14 1.88
CA ARG A 13 -13.85 2.96 1.56
C ARG A 13 -12.67 2.87 2.50
N ARG A 14 -12.50 1.75 3.16
CA ARG A 14 -11.41 1.56 4.11
C ARG A 14 -10.21 0.94 3.41
N ILE A 15 -9.06 1.62 3.43
CA ILE A 15 -7.84 1.16 2.78
C ILE A 15 -6.73 1.02 3.82
N VAL A 16 -6.01 -0.11 3.77
CA VAL A 16 -4.84 -0.35 4.63
C VAL A 16 -3.56 -0.08 3.82
N LEU A 17 -2.69 0.80 4.31
CA LEU A 17 -1.35 1.03 3.80
C LEU A 17 -0.32 0.55 4.82
N ALA A 18 0.37 -0.54 4.52
CA ALA A 18 1.50 -1.00 5.30
C ALA A 18 2.82 -0.51 4.67
N VAL A 19 3.74 -0.01 5.48
CA VAL A 19 5.07 0.45 5.04
C VAL A 19 6.13 -0.42 5.72
N THR A 20 7.04 -0.99 4.91
CA THR A 20 8.08 -1.91 5.39
C THR A 20 9.48 -1.44 4.98
N GLY A 21 10.52 -2.03 5.58
CA GLY A 21 11.90 -1.58 5.42
C GLY A 21 12.57 -2.00 4.11
N ALA A 22 12.06 -1.54 2.98
CA ALA A 22 12.78 -1.49 1.70
C ALA A 22 12.83 -0.04 1.22
N SER A 23 13.82 0.36 0.39
CA SER A 23 13.80 1.73 -0.16
C SER A 23 12.65 1.97 -1.10
N GLY A 24 12.37 3.25 -1.34
CA GLY A 24 11.22 3.70 -2.10
C GLY A 24 10.23 4.45 -1.22
N MET A 25 10.70 5.10 -0.17
CA MET A 25 9.88 5.88 0.74
C MET A 25 9.09 7.03 0.08
N PRO A 26 9.57 7.67 -1.01
CA PRO A 26 8.74 8.57 -1.79
C PRO A 26 7.43 7.95 -2.32
N TYR A 27 7.41 6.64 -2.63
CA TYR A 27 6.17 5.96 -3.04
C TYR A 27 5.17 5.86 -1.88
N ALA A 28 5.63 5.48 -0.68
CA ALA A 28 4.79 5.41 0.51
C ALA A 28 4.19 6.77 0.88
N ALA A 29 5.03 7.82 0.91
CA ALA A 29 4.59 9.18 1.21
C ALA A 29 3.57 9.70 0.18
N THR A 30 3.83 9.45 -1.10
CA THR A 30 2.89 9.84 -2.18
C THR A 30 1.56 9.11 -2.06
N LEU A 31 1.56 7.81 -1.75
CA LEU A 31 0.34 7.03 -1.55
C LEU A 31 -0.43 7.47 -0.30
N ALA A 32 0.27 7.68 0.82
CA ALA A 32 -0.34 8.12 2.07
C ALA A 32 -1.05 9.46 1.89
N ARG A 33 -0.36 10.43 1.28
CA ARG A 33 -0.93 11.74 0.96
C ARG A 33 -2.14 11.62 0.01
N ALA A 34 -1.98 10.92 -1.11
CA ALA A 34 -3.04 10.79 -2.12
C ALA A 34 -4.29 10.06 -1.60
N LEU A 35 -4.14 9.11 -0.68
CA LEU A 35 -5.25 8.43 -0.03
C LEU A 35 -5.87 9.27 1.10
N GLY A 36 -5.05 9.95 1.90
CA GLY A 36 -5.49 10.75 3.04
C GLY A 36 -6.20 12.06 2.66
N GLU A 37 -5.88 12.63 1.50
CA GLU A 37 -6.56 13.82 0.95
C GLU A 37 -7.98 13.52 0.42
N ARG A 38 -8.38 12.23 0.37
CA ARG A 38 -9.67 11.82 -0.21
C ARG A 38 -10.77 11.70 0.85
N PRO A 39 -11.90 12.41 0.70
CA PRO A 39 -13.00 12.37 1.67
C PRO A 39 -13.78 11.05 1.66
N ASP A 40 -13.65 10.25 0.60
CA ASP A 40 -14.31 8.95 0.44
C ASP A 40 -13.46 7.76 0.92
N ILE A 41 -12.29 8.02 1.53
CA ILE A 41 -11.36 6.99 2.00
C ILE A 41 -11.09 7.13 3.50
N GLU A 42 -11.27 6.03 4.24
CA GLU A 42 -10.77 5.87 5.60
C GLU A 42 -9.40 5.16 5.54
N LEU A 43 -8.31 5.93 5.64
CA LEU A 43 -6.94 5.40 5.55
C LEU A 43 -6.44 4.87 6.90
N HIS A 44 -6.01 3.61 6.90
CA HIS A 44 -5.32 2.97 8.01
C HIS A 44 -3.87 2.67 7.66
N CYS A 45 -2.92 3.17 8.45
CA CYS A 45 -1.50 2.95 8.23
C CYS A 45 -0.90 1.97 9.24
N ILE A 46 -0.01 1.08 8.80
CA ILE A 46 0.83 0.24 9.67
C ILE A 46 2.28 0.45 9.25
N VAL A 47 3.13 0.95 10.14
CA VAL A 47 4.53 1.24 9.81
C VAL A 47 5.44 0.30 10.61
N SER A 48 6.33 -0.42 9.91
CA SER A 48 7.28 -1.30 10.56
C SER A 48 8.44 -0.52 11.19
N ASN A 49 9.09 -1.08 12.22
CA ASN A 49 10.26 -0.43 12.83
C ASN A 49 11.41 -0.25 11.82
N ALA A 50 11.55 -1.19 10.87
CA ALA A 50 12.53 -1.08 9.79
C ALA A 50 12.15 0.03 8.78
N ALA A 51 10.86 0.23 8.51
CA ALA A 51 10.39 1.32 7.65
C ALA A 51 10.74 2.68 8.24
N GLY A 52 10.53 2.89 9.55
CA GLY A 52 10.88 4.16 10.21
C GLY A 52 12.35 4.54 9.99
N LYS A 53 13.27 3.58 10.12
CA LYS A 53 14.71 3.80 9.87
C LYS A 53 15.00 4.16 8.41
N VAL A 54 14.38 3.45 7.47
CA VAL A 54 14.61 3.69 6.04
C VAL A 54 14.02 5.04 5.59
N LEU A 55 12.88 5.43 6.17
CA LEU A 55 12.25 6.73 5.95
C LEU A 55 13.15 7.89 6.38
N GLU A 56 13.73 7.81 7.58
CA GLU A 56 14.68 8.80 8.08
C GLU A 56 15.91 8.90 7.15
N LEU A 57 16.46 7.76 6.73
CA LEU A 57 17.63 7.71 5.84
C LEU A 57 17.36 8.29 4.44
N GLU A 58 16.17 8.06 3.86
CA GLU A 58 15.86 8.48 2.49
C GLU A 58 15.29 9.88 2.38
N THR A 59 14.63 10.37 3.43
CA THR A 59 13.82 11.59 3.35
C THR A 59 14.18 12.61 4.43
N GLY A 60 14.92 12.22 5.46
CA GLY A 60 15.15 13.04 6.65
C GLY A 60 13.90 13.23 7.53
N ALA A 61 12.77 12.60 7.17
CA ALA A 61 11.51 12.68 7.90
C ALA A 61 11.28 11.42 8.76
N GLY A 62 10.53 11.60 9.85
CA GLY A 62 10.02 10.53 10.69
C GLY A 62 8.70 9.94 10.17
N VAL A 63 8.20 8.90 10.84
CA VAL A 63 7.00 8.14 10.45
C VAL A 63 5.76 9.01 10.21
N GLU A 64 5.75 10.22 10.75
CA GLU A 64 4.75 11.28 10.57
C GLU A 64 4.53 11.64 9.10
N ALA A 65 5.55 11.50 8.24
CA ALA A 65 5.41 11.69 6.79
C ALA A 65 4.38 10.73 6.15
N ILE A 66 4.05 9.64 6.85
CA ILE A 66 3.01 8.69 6.46
C ILE A 66 1.80 8.82 7.37
N THR A 67 2.00 8.81 8.70
CA THR A 67 0.90 8.66 9.66
C THR A 67 0.03 9.90 9.80
N ALA A 68 0.56 11.11 9.50
CA ALA A 68 -0.22 12.35 9.54
C ALA A 68 -1.34 12.39 8.50
N HIS A 69 -1.28 11.56 7.46
CA HIS A 69 -2.32 11.43 6.44
C HIS A 69 -3.37 10.35 6.78
N ALA A 70 -3.15 9.55 7.83
CA ALA A 70 -4.00 8.43 8.18
C ALA A 70 -5.11 8.83 9.15
N HIS A 71 -6.28 8.21 9.00
CA HIS A 71 -7.33 8.29 10.00
C HIS A 71 -6.94 7.51 11.27
N ARG A 72 -6.15 6.44 11.09
CA ARG A 72 -5.56 5.68 12.19
C ARG A 72 -4.23 5.08 11.79
N ALA A 73 -3.24 5.18 12.67
CA ALA A 73 -1.94 4.54 12.52
C ALA A 73 -1.75 3.48 13.61
N TYR A 74 -1.09 2.38 13.24
CA TYR A 74 -0.77 1.26 14.12
C TYR A 74 0.73 0.97 14.08
N THR A 75 1.25 0.44 15.18
CA THR A 75 2.57 -0.19 15.17
C THR A 75 2.46 -1.61 14.61
N GLN A 76 3.57 -2.18 14.14
CA GLN A 76 3.59 -3.57 13.69
C GLN A 76 3.26 -4.57 14.82
N ASP A 77 3.42 -4.19 16.09
CA ASP A 77 3.24 -5.10 17.23
C ASP A 77 1.79 -5.10 17.76
N ASP A 78 0.91 -4.24 17.23
CA ASP A 78 -0.50 -4.13 17.64
C ASP A 78 -1.38 -5.24 17.03
N ILE A 79 -1.12 -6.50 17.41
CA ILE A 79 -1.83 -7.67 16.86
C ILE A 79 -3.33 -7.71 17.20
N GLY A 80 -3.78 -6.87 18.15
CA GLY A 80 -5.19 -6.73 18.54
C GLY A 80 -5.97 -5.73 17.68
N ALA A 81 -5.29 -5.02 16.77
CA ALA A 81 -5.91 -4.02 15.92
C ALA A 81 -6.92 -4.60 14.92
N GLY A 82 -7.84 -3.75 14.44
CA GLY A 82 -8.85 -4.10 13.43
C GLY A 82 -8.31 -4.89 12.24
N PRO A 83 -7.21 -4.47 11.57
CA PRO A 83 -6.63 -5.19 10.42
C PRO A 83 -6.27 -6.66 10.70
N ALA A 84 -6.11 -7.08 11.96
CA ALA A 84 -5.81 -8.46 12.32
C ALA A 84 -7.02 -9.42 12.24
N SER A 85 -8.23 -8.90 12.03
CA SER A 85 -9.48 -9.68 12.01
C SER A 85 -10.20 -9.62 10.65
N GLY A 86 -10.65 -10.78 10.17
CA GLY A 86 -11.49 -10.86 8.95
C GLY A 86 -12.87 -10.22 9.11
N SER A 87 -13.42 -10.19 10.34
CA SER A 87 -14.71 -9.53 10.61
C SER A 87 -14.62 -8.01 10.50
N TRP A 88 -13.41 -7.45 10.62
CA TRP A 88 -13.15 -6.05 10.34
C TRP A 88 -12.96 -5.88 8.82
N ARG A 89 -13.98 -5.30 8.18
CA ARG A 89 -14.03 -5.17 6.72
C ARG A 89 -13.19 -3.98 6.25
N HIS A 90 -12.45 -4.19 5.16
CA HIS A 90 -11.75 -3.15 4.41
C HIS A 90 -11.76 -3.51 2.91
N ASP A 91 -11.50 -2.52 2.07
CA ASP A 91 -11.66 -2.58 0.60
C ASP A 91 -10.36 -2.90 -0.14
N GLY A 92 -9.29 -3.14 0.59
CA GLY A 92 -8.00 -3.54 0.05
C GLY A 92 -6.83 -3.20 0.97
N MET A 93 -5.67 -3.72 0.63
CA MET A 93 -4.41 -3.46 1.33
C MET A 93 -3.28 -3.23 0.34
N ILE A 94 -2.42 -2.27 0.63
CA ILE A 94 -1.17 -2.01 -0.09
C ILE A 94 -0.02 -2.21 0.91
N VAL A 95 1.02 -2.93 0.51
CA VAL A 95 2.31 -2.94 1.20
C VAL A 95 3.31 -2.18 0.34
N CYS A 96 3.68 -0.95 0.74
CA CYS A 96 4.56 -0.08 -0.05
C CYS A 96 5.50 0.75 0.83
N PRO A 97 6.83 0.63 0.65
CA PRO A 97 7.49 -0.49 -0.02
C PRO A 97 7.23 -1.83 0.70
N CYS A 98 7.33 -2.94 -0.04
CA CYS A 98 7.31 -4.31 0.47
C CYS A 98 8.73 -4.90 0.43
N SER A 99 9.32 -5.13 1.59
CA SER A 99 10.61 -5.79 1.72
C SER A 99 10.52 -7.28 1.39
N MET A 100 11.60 -7.88 0.90
CA MET A 100 11.63 -9.32 0.60
C MET A 100 11.38 -10.18 1.85
N ALA A 101 11.75 -9.70 3.03
CA ALA A 101 11.43 -10.37 4.30
C ALA A 101 9.92 -10.37 4.59
N THR A 102 9.24 -9.24 4.36
CA THR A 102 7.78 -9.15 4.51
C THR A 102 7.08 -10.01 3.46
N LEU A 103 7.53 -9.96 2.21
CA LEU A 103 7.03 -10.84 1.14
C LEU A 103 7.16 -12.32 1.52
N ALA A 104 8.31 -12.74 2.04
CA ALA A 104 8.53 -14.12 2.45
C ALA A 104 7.57 -14.53 3.58
N ALA A 105 7.36 -13.67 4.57
CA ALA A 105 6.42 -13.92 5.67
C ALA A 105 4.98 -14.05 5.16
N ILE A 106 4.55 -13.16 4.26
CA ILE A 106 3.22 -13.22 3.64
C ILE A 106 3.07 -14.48 2.79
N ALA A 107 4.03 -14.78 1.91
CA ALA A 107 4.00 -15.94 1.02
C ALA A 107 3.97 -17.28 1.77
N SER A 108 4.58 -17.34 2.96
CA SER A 108 4.59 -18.52 3.82
C SER A 108 3.43 -18.60 4.81
N GLY A 109 2.60 -17.55 4.91
CA GLY A 109 1.53 -17.46 5.92
C GLY A 109 2.03 -17.24 7.35
N VAL A 110 3.29 -16.82 7.52
CA VAL A 110 3.90 -16.57 8.84
C VAL A 110 3.47 -15.21 9.37
N GLY A 111 2.46 -15.20 10.26
CA GLY A 111 1.88 -14.01 10.87
C GLY A 111 2.60 -13.54 12.14
N THR A 112 3.86 -13.11 12.04
CA THR A 112 4.66 -12.66 13.22
C THR A 112 4.37 -11.24 13.71
N ASN A 113 3.66 -10.43 12.92
CA ASN A 113 3.30 -9.05 13.26
C ASN A 113 1.99 -8.65 12.57
N LEU A 114 1.47 -7.46 12.90
CA LEU A 114 0.22 -6.93 12.36
C LEU A 114 0.24 -6.78 10.82
N ILE A 115 1.37 -6.43 10.20
CA ILE A 115 1.47 -6.30 8.73
C ILE A 115 1.25 -7.66 8.08
N HIS A 116 1.96 -8.69 8.56
CA HIS A 116 1.84 -10.05 8.03
C HIS A 116 0.42 -10.58 8.26
N ARG A 117 -0.13 -10.35 9.45
CA ARG A 117 -1.48 -10.78 9.81
C ARG A 117 -2.55 -10.07 8.98
N ALA A 118 -2.44 -8.76 8.76
CA ALA A 118 -3.36 -8.01 7.93
C ALA A 118 -3.33 -8.47 6.47
N ALA A 119 -2.15 -8.80 5.94
CA ALA A 119 -2.01 -9.36 4.60
C ALA A 119 -2.64 -10.76 4.48
N ASP A 120 -2.41 -11.65 5.46
CA ASP A 120 -3.06 -12.96 5.54
C ASP A 120 -4.59 -12.84 5.61
N VAL A 121 -5.09 -11.93 6.45
CA VAL A 121 -6.52 -11.60 6.50
C VAL A 121 -7.04 -11.08 5.17
N THR A 122 -6.30 -10.20 4.50
CA THR A 122 -6.67 -9.67 3.19
C THR A 122 -6.84 -10.80 2.18
N LEU A 123 -5.88 -11.72 2.11
CA LEU A 123 -5.89 -12.84 1.17
C LEU A 123 -7.01 -13.85 1.47
N LYS A 124 -7.15 -14.29 2.73
CA LYS A 124 -8.15 -15.31 3.10
C LYS A 124 -9.59 -14.81 2.94
N GLU A 125 -9.82 -13.50 3.12
CA GLU A 125 -11.11 -12.85 2.89
C GLU A 125 -11.32 -12.45 1.41
N ARG A 126 -10.41 -12.85 0.51
CA ARG A 126 -10.46 -12.56 -0.94
C ARG A 126 -10.54 -11.07 -1.27
N ARG A 127 -9.87 -10.24 -0.48
CA ARG A 127 -9.71 -8.80 -0.72
C ARG A 127 -8.45 -8.56 -1.53
N ARG A 128 -8.38 -7.43 -2.24
CA ARG A 128 -7.21 -7.08 -3.06
C ARG A 128 -6.01 -6.73 -2.16
N LEU A 129 -4.89 -7.42 -2.37
CA LEU A 129 -3.61 -7.16 -1.74
C LEU A 129 -2.58 -6.76 -2.81
N VAL A 130 -2.03 -5.55 -2.74
CA VAL A 130 -0.96 -5.09 -3.63
C VAL A 130 0.36 -5.10 -2.88
N LEU A 131 1.35 -5.81 -3.40
CA LEU A 131 2.69 -5.91 -2.83
C LEU A 131 3.68 -5.15 -3.72
N VAL A 132 4.15 -3.99 -3.27
CA VAL A 132 5.14 -3.18 -3.98
C VAL A 132 6.55 -3.66 -3.62
N THR A 133 6.92 -4.82 -4.17
CA THR A 133 8.16 -5.53 -3.85
C THR A 133 9.38 -4.77 -4.40
N ARG A 134 10.21 -4.17 -3.53
CA ARG A 134 11.41 -3.43 -3.94
C ARG A 134 12.68 -4.21 -3.62
N GLU A 135 13.26 -4.84 -4.64
CA GLU A 135 14.61 -5.42 -4.58
C GLU A 135 15.23 -5.56 -5.98
N THR A 136 16.56 -5.46 -6.06
CA THR A 136 17.32 -5.82 -7.28
C THR A 136 18.80 -6.04 -6.95
N PRO A 137 19.46 -7.09 -7.50
CA PRO A 137 18.92 -8.15 -8.35
C PRO A 137 18.03 -9.13 -7.57
N LEU A 138 17.22 -9.89 -8.30
CA LEU A 138 16.34 -10.91 -7.70
C LEU A 138 17.01 -12.28 -7.71
N GLY A 139 17.09 -12.91 -6.53
CA GLY A 139 17.46 -14.32 -6.40
C GLY A 139 16.26 -15.25 -6.56
N ARG A 140 16.53 -16.54 -6.70
CA ARG A 140 15.51 -17.59 -6.82
C ARG A 140 14.48 -17.55 -5.67
N ILE A 141 14.94 -17.33 -4.44
CA ILE A 141 14.08 -17.24 -3.25
C ILE A 141 13.06 -16.10 -3.39
N HIS A 142 13.50 -14.93 -3.88
CA HIS A 142 12.60 -13.79 -4.09
C HIS A 142 11.53 -14.13 -5.13
N ILE A 143 11.93 -14.72 -6.25
CA ILE A 143 11.04 -15.09 -7.36
C ILE A 143 10.01 -16.14 -6.93
N GLU A 144 10.44 -17.20 -6.24
CA GLU A 144 9.53 -18.23 -5.74
C GLU A 144 8.53 -17.69 -4.71
N ASN A 145 8.94 -16.76 -3.84
CA ASN A 145 8.03 -16.10 -2.90
C ASN A 145 7.05 -15.16 -3.60
N MET A 146 7.49 -14.39 -4.61
CA MET A 146 6.60 -13.57 -5.44
C MET A 146 5.57 -14.45 -6.14
N LEU A 147 5.99 -15.56 -6.76
CA LEU A 147 5.10 -16.51 -7.41
C LEU A 147 4.08 -17.11 -6.43
N ARG A 148 4.53 -17.53 -5.24
CA ARG A 148 3.63 -18.12 -4.23
C ARG A 148 2.60 -17.10 -3.73
N ALA A 149 3.01 -15.86 -3.47
CA ALA A 149 2.08 -14.80 -3.06
C ALA A 149 1.10 -14.44 -4.18
N GLU A 150 1.55 -14.41 -5.44
CA GLU A 150 0.70 -14.19 -6.62
C GLU A 150 -0.36 -15.29 -6.76
N GLN A 151 0.05 -16.56 -6.67
CA GLN A 151 -0.86 -17.71 -6.70
C GLN A 151 -1.89 -17.71 -5.56
N ALA A 152 -1.57 -17.09 -4.43
CA ALA A 152 -2.52 -16.90 -3.32
C ALA A 152 -3.54 -15.77 -3.58
N GLY A 153 -3.32 -14.95 -4.61
CA GLY A 153 -4.19 -13.84 -5.02
C GLY A 153 -3.62 -12.45 -4.75
N ALA A 154 -2.35 -12.32 -4.35
CA ALA A 154 -1.70 -11.03 -4.23
C ALA A 154 -1.31 -10.47 -5.61
N ILE A 155 -1.30 -9.16 -5.75
CA ILE A 155 -0.78 -8.46 -6.93
C ILE A 155 0.68 -8.12 -6.66
N ILE A 156 1.60 -8.75 -7.40
CA ILE A 156 3.03 -8.45 -7.33
C ILE A 156 3.33 -7.26 -8.24
N MET A 157 3.72 -6.13 -7.65
CA MET A 157 3.86 -4.87 -8.36
C MET A 157 5.19 -4.18 -8.02
N PRO A 158 6.33 -4.68 -8.52
CA PRO A 158 7.61 -4.05 -8.27
C PRO A 158 7.66 -2.63 -8.83
N PRO A 159 8.37 -1.68 -8.19
CA PRO A 159 8.52 -0.31 -8.66
C PRO A 159 9.44 -0.24 -9.89
N CYS A 160 8.87 -0.55 -11.06
CA CYS A 160 9.48 -0.42 -12.38
C CYS A 160 8.76 0.68 -13.16
N PRO A 161 9.00 1.97 -12.87
CA PRO A 161 8.29 3.07 -13.52
C PRO A 161 8.62 3.13 -15.03
N GLY A 162 7.61 3.47 -15.83
CA GLY A 162 7.75 3.61 -17.27
C GLY A 162 8.22 5.02 -17.66
N PHE A 163 8.87 5.14 -18.82
CA PHE A 163 9.38 6.41 -19.35
C PHE A 163 8.56 6.96 -20.53
N TYR A 164 7.46 6.29 -20.90
CA TYR A 164 6.66 6.62 -22.07
C TYR A 164 5.93 7.97 -21.96
N LEU A 165 5.76 8.52 -20.76
CA LEU A 165 5.23 9.86 -20.53
C LEU A 165 6.31 10.95 -20.49
N GLN A 166 7.56 10.61 -20.78
CA GLN A 166 8.72 11.53 -20.75
C GLN A 166 8.78 12.37 -19.46
N PRO A 167 8.85 11.72 -18.28
CA PRO A 167 8.82 12.43 -17.01
C PRO A 167 10.00 13.41 -16.88
N GLN A 168 9.71 14.61 -16.42
CA GLN A 168 10.68 15.69 -16.24
C GLN A 168 11.29 15.71 -14.84
N SER A 169 10.78 14.87 -13.93
CA SER A 169 11.24 14.78 -12.55
C SER A 169 11.12 13.37 -11.98
N VAL A 170 11.88 13.09 -10.92
CA VAL A 170 11.73 11.85 -10.14
C VAL A 170 10.32 11.77 -9.53
N GLN A 171 9.75 12.90 -9.11
CA GLN A 171 8.40 12.93 -8.55
C GLN A 171 7.34 12.51 -9.58
N GLU A 172 7.51 12.83 -10.87
CA GLU A 172 6.61 12.35 -11.92
C GLU A 172 6.69 10.83 -12.10
N LEU A 173 7.88 10.24 -12.07
CA LEU A 173 8.05 8.78 -12.06
C LEU A 173 7.34 8.13 -10.86
N VAL A 174 7.48 8.75 -9.68
CA VAL A 174 6.81 8.32 -8.44
C VAL A 174 5.30 8.42 -8.57
N ASN A 175 4.78 9.56 -9.02
CA ASN A 175 3.35 9.80 -9.20
C ASN A 175 2.72 8.83 -10.22
N GLN A 176 3.41 8.58 -11.33
CA GLN A 176 2.95 7.63 -12.35
C GLN A 176 2.85 6.21 -11.78
N PHE A 177 3.87 5.76 -11.06
CA PHE A 177 3.84 4.45 -10.44
C PHE A 177 2.76 4.35 -9.34
N CYS A 178 2.68 5.33 -8.44
CA CYS A 178 1.65 5.39 -7.40
C CYS A 178 0.24 5.43 -7.98
N GLY A 179 0.01 6.14 -9.09
CA GLY A 179 -1.26 6.11 -9.82
C GLY A 179 -1.66 4.69 -10.21
N ARG A 180 -0.75 3.94 -10.83
CA ARG A 180 -1.00 2.53 -11.15
C ARG A 180 -1.28 1.67 -9.91
N VAL A 181 -0.63 1.93 -8.77
CA VAL A 181 -0.91 1.21 -7.51
C VAL A 181 -2.34 1.47 -7.05
N LEU A 182 -2.82 2.71 -7.15
CA LEU A 182 -4.20 3.08 -6.83
C LEU A 182 -5.21 2.46 -7.80
N ASP A 183 -4.88 2.36 -9.10
CA ASP A 183 -5.70 1.66 -10.10
C ASP A 183 -5.90 0.18 -9.72
N MET A 184 -4.91 -0.49 -9.10
CA MET A 184 -5.07 -1.87 -8.63
C MET A 184 -6.12 -2.03 -7.54
N LEU A 185 -6.48 -0.96 -6.82
CA LEU A 185 -7.60 -0.93 -5.89
C LEU A 185 -8.83 -0.21 -6.46
N ASN A 186 -8.85 0.12 -7.76
CA ASN A 186 -9.90 0.93 -8.38
C ASN A 186 -10.13 2.25 -7.60
N VAL A 187 -9.06 2.90 -7.15
CA VAL A 187 -9.13 4.22 -6.49
C VAL A 187 -8.85 5.29 -7.55
N PRO A 188 -9.82 6.17 -7.87
CA PRO A 188 -9.59 7.28 -8.79
C PRO A 188 -8.48 8.20 -8.28
N HIS A 189 -7.65 8.71 -9.19
CA HIS A 189 -6.55 9.61 -8.82
C HIS A 189 -6.25 10.61 -9.94
N ALA A 190 -5.59 11.72 -9.57
CA ALA A 190 -5.07 12.72 -10.49
C ALA A 190 -3.52 12.75 -10.51
N LEU A 191 -2.86 11.71 -9.96
CA LEU A 191 -1.39 11.66 -9.87
C LEU A 191 -0.68 11.63 -11.23
N SER A 192 -1.29 11.01 -12.24
CA SER A 192 -0.73 10.90 -13.59
C SER A 192 -1.86 10.83 -14.62
N GLY A 193 -1.53 11.21 -15.85
CA GLY A 193 -2.43 11.04 -17.00
C GLY A 193 -2.65 9.57 -17.33
N ARG A 194 -3.79 9.26 -17.94
CA ARG A 194 -4.06 7.93 -18.52
C ARG A 194 -3.44 7.85 -19.91
N TRP A 195 -3.03 6.66 -20.32
CA TRP A 195 -2.60 6.41 -21.70
C TRP A 195 -3.83 6.43 -22.62
N GLU A 196 -3.82 7.29 -23.64
CA GLU A 196 -4.94 7.46 -24.59
C GLU A 196 -4.73 6.79 -25.96
N GLY A 197 -3.52 6.35 -26.28
CA GLY A 197 -3.18 5.79 -27.59
C GLY A 197 -2.16 6.62 -28.34
#